data_AF-A0A7S0FH32-F1
#
_entry.id   AF-A0A7S0FH32-F1
#
_cell.length_a   1.000
_cell.length_b   1.000
_cell.length_c   1.000
_cell.angle_alpha   90.00
_cell.angle_beta   90.00
_cell.angle_gamma   90.00
#
_symmetry.space_group_name_H-M   'P 1'
#
loop_
_entity.id
_entity.type
_entity.pdbx_description
1 polymer ?
#
loop_
_entity_poly.entity_id
_entity_poly.type
_entity_poly.pdbx_seq_one_letter_code
_entity_poly.pdbx_strand_id
1 'polypeptide(L)'
;EGINKVRFNDTNNIIEAMFSVEGEVVELPNKVNVTEGDKKGNVEKWLMEVQESMIDCLTKVTGNSVVAYAQNERTKWVLEWPGQAVIATDNIYWTKEVAESIEIGKIDDYYKQCVAQLGGLVNLVRGDLSKLGRQTLGALVTIDVHNRDVVASLAAAK
;
A
#
# COMPACT_ATOMS: atom_id res chain seq x y z
N GLU A 1 -7.78 -13.26 1.20
CA GLU A 1 -8.94 -12.50 1.73
C GLU A 1 -9.03 -11.05 1.21
N GLY A 2 -8.11 -10.55 0.37
CA GLY A 2 -8.15 -9.15 -0.13
C GLY A 2 -8.97 -8.88 -1.41
N ILE A 3 -9.41 -9.92 -2.12
CA ILE A 3 -10.25 -9.77 -3.33
C ILE A 3 -11.72 -9.88 -2.93
N ASN A 4 -12.47 -8.80 -3.07
CA ASN A 4 -13.92 -8.75 -2.86
C ASN A 4 -14.67 -9.13 -4.15
N LYS A 5 -14.23 -8.61 -5.29
CA LYS A 5 -14.78 -8.92 -6.61
C LYS A 5 -13.72 -8.78 -7.70
N VAL A 6 -13.99 -9.37 -8.84
CA VAL A 6 -13.17 -9.24 -10.05
C VAL A 6 -14.00 -8.66 -11.20
N ARG A 7 -13.37 -7.95 -12.13
CA ARG A 7 -14.02 -7.44 -13.34
C ARG A 7 -13.70 -8.34 -14.52
N PHE A 8 -14.76 -8.86 -15.13
CA PHE A 8 -14.71 -9.55 -16.41
C PHE A 8 -14.86 -8.54 -17.55
N ASN A 9 -14.21 -8.82 -18.68
CA ASN A 9 -14.52 -8.15 -19.93
C ASN A 9 -15.80 -8.71 -20.55
N ASP A 10 -16.50 -7.89 -21.34
CA ASP A 10 -17.83 -8.24 -21.87
C ASP A 10 -17.80 -9.30 -22.98
N THR A 11 -16.62 -9.58 -23.56
CA THR A 11 -16.52 -10.41 -24.77
C THR A 11 -16.12 -11.84 -24.50
N ASN A 12 -15.09 -12.07 -23.66
CA ASN A 12 -14.41 -13.38 -23.56
C ASN A 12 -14.33 -13.91 -22.13
N ASN A 13 -15.09 -13.32 -21.19
CA ASN A 13 -15.00 -13.64 -19.76
C ASN A 13 -13.54 -13.59 -19.25
N ILE A 14 -12.78 -12.60 -19.69
CA ILE A 14 -11.41 -12.39 -19.25
C ILE A 14 -11.44 -11.52 -18.01
N ILE A 15 -10.83 -11.99 -16.93
CA ILE A 15 -10.65 -11.22 -15.69
C ILE A 15 -9.50 -10.24 -15.88
N GLU A 16 -9.78 -8.94 -15.71
CA GLU A 16 -8.83 -7.86 -16.00
C GLU A 16 -8.41 -7.07 -14.76
N ALA A 17 -9.24 -7.03 -13.72
CA ALA A 17 -8.96 -6.27 -12.51
C ALA A 17 -9.59 -6.92 -11.29
N MET A 18 -9.03 -6.62 -10.12
CA MET A 18 -9.55 -6.99 -8.82
C MET A 18 -9.94 -5.76 -8.01
N PHE A 19 -10.92 -5.93 -7.13
CA PHE A 19 -11.47 -4.88 -6.29
C PHE A 19 -11.40 -5.30 -4.83
N SER A 20 -11.03 -4.37 -3.96
CA SER A 20 -11.14 -4.54 -2.51
C SER A 20 -12.58 -4.31 -2.01
N VAL A 21 -12.83 -4.56 -0.73
CA VAL A 21 -14.12 -4.25 -0.09
C VAL A 21 -14.31 -2.74 0.11
N GLU A 22 -13.21 -2.00 0.25
CA GLU A 22 -13.16 -0.54 0.35
C GLU A 22 -13.35 0.16 -1.01
N GLY A 23 -13.33 -0.60 -2.11
CA GLY A 23 -13.53 -0.10 -3.47
C GLY A 23 -12.25 0.29 -4.20
N GLU A 24 -11.09 -0.07 -3.65
CA GLU A 24 -9.81 0.01 -4.36
C GLU A 24 -9.82 -0.92 -5.58
N VAL A 25 -9.18 -0.48 -6.67
CA VAL A 25 -9.12 -1.24 -7.93
C VAL A 25 -7.68 -1.39 -8.34
N VAL A 26 -7.29 -2.62 -8.69
CA VAL A 26 -5.96 -2.91 -9.23
C VAL A 26 -6.09 -3.73 -10.50
N GLU A 27 -5.46 -3.26 -11.57
CA GLU A 27 -5.41 -3.95 -12.87
C GLU A 27 -4.47 -5.15 -12.79
N LEU A 28 -4.92 -6.30 -13.30
CA LEU A 28 -4.09 -7.50 -13.36
C LEU A 28 -3.11 -7.39 -14.52
N PRO A 29 -1.80 -7.54 -14.29
CA PRO A 29 -0.81 -7.54 -15.36
C PRO A 29 -0.99 -8.76 -16.28
N ASN A 30 -1.34 -9.91 -15.69
CA ASN A 30 -1.63 -11.15 -16.40
C ASN A 30 -3.15 -11.38 -16.36
N LYS A 31 -3.84 -11.05 -17.45
CA LYS A 31 -5.29 -11.24 -17.55
C LYS A 31 -5.64 -12.72 -17.61
N VAL A 32 -6.71 -13.14 -16.94
CA VAL A 32 -7.09 -14.56 -16.83
C VAL A 32 -8.31 -14.85 -17.68
N ASN A 33 -8.17 -15.67 -18.73
CA ASN A 33 -9.30 -16.13 -19.54
C ASN A 33 -9.91 -17.40 -18.93
N VAL A 34 -11.11 -17.29 -18.36
CA VAL A 34 -11.77 -18.43 -17.69
C VAL A 34 -12.32 -19.48 -18.66
N THR A 35 -12.37 -19.17 -19.96
CA THR A 35 -12.90 -20.06 -21.00
C THR A 35 -11.82 -20.70 -21.87
N GLU A 36 -10.55 -20.41 -21.60
CA GLU A 36 -9.42 -20.92 -22.37
C GLU A 36 -9.08 -22.37 -22.00
N GLY A 37 -8.95 -23.23 -23.01
CA GLY A 37 -8.44 -24.60 -22.84
C GLY A 37 -9.20 -25.42 -21.79
N ASP A 38 -8.44 -26.01 -20.87
CA ASP A 38 -8.92 -26.87 -19.80
C ASP A 38 -9.50 -26.11 -18.59
N LYS A 39 -9.49 -24.77 -18.61
CA LYS A 39 -10.13 -23.90 -17.62
C LYS A 39 -11.64 -23.81 -17.81
N LYS A 40 -12.12 -24.06 -19.04
CA LYS A 40 -13.55 -23.96 -19.36
C LYS A 40 -14.37 -24.92 -18.50
N GLY A 41 -15.16 -24.37 -17.59
CA GLY A 41 -15.98 -25.14 -16.64
C GLY A 41 -15.22 -25.69 -15.43
N ASN A 42 -13.92 -25.41 -15.30
CA ASN A 42 -13.11 -25.81 -14.16
C ASN A 42 -12.71 -24.59 -13.32
N VAL A 43 -13.49 -24.35 -12.25
CA VAL A 43 -13.33 -23.22 -11.32
C VAL A 43 -11.96 -23.19 -10.66
N GLU A 44 -11.46 -24.34 -10.23
CA GLU A 44 -10.20 -24.41 -9.47
C GLU A 44 -9.02 -23.95 -10.32
N LYS A 45 -9.00 -24.31 -11.61
CA LYS A 45 -7.90 -23.94 -12.51
C LYS A 45 -7.80 -22.43 -12.74
N TRP A 46 -8.89 -21.78 -13.13
CA TRP A 46 -8.81 -20.35 -13.38
C TRP A 46 -8.71 -19.52 -12.09
N LEU A 47 -9.20 -20.00 -10.94
CA LEU A 47 -8.97 -19.34 -9.65
C LEU A 47 -7.49 -19.39 -9.23
N MET A 48 -6.78 -20.49 -9.51
CA MET A 48 -5.33 -20.56 -9.27
C MET A 48 -4.59 -19.51 -10.11
N GLU A 49 -4.92 -19.37 -11.40
CA GLU A 49 -4.32 -18.32 -12.25
C GLU A 49 -4.65 -16.90 -11.76
N VAL A 50 -5.87 -16.66 -11.25
CA VAL A 50 -6.22 -15.37 -10.64
C VAL A 50 -5.36 -15.10 -9.40
N GLN A 51 -5.14 -16.11 -8.56
CA GLN A 51 -4.30 -15.98 -7.37
C GLN A 51 -2.84 -15.66 -7.74
N GLU A 52 -2.28 -16.36 -8.73
CA GLU A 52 -0.92 -16.09 -9.23
C GLU A 52 -0.81 -14.67 -9.78
N SER A 53 -1.77 -14.26 -10.61
CA SER A 53 -1.82 -12.91 -11.16
C SER A 53 -1.97 -11.82 -10.09
N MET A 54 -2.77 -12.08 -9.04
CA MET A 54 -2.89 -11.21 -7.87
C MET A 54 -1.55 -11.01 -7.17
N ILE A 55 -0.81 -12.09 -6.92
CA ILE A 55 0.51 -12.04 -6.23
C ILE A 55 1.49 -11.22 -7.07
N ASP A 56 1.58 -11.49 -8.37
CA ASP A 56 2.44 -10.75 -9.30
C ASP A 56 2.08 -9.26 -9.32
N CYS A 57 0.78 -8.97 -9.36
CA CYS A 57 0.25 -7.61 -9.36
C CYS A 57 0.66 -6.84 -8.09
N LEU A 58 0.35 -7.38 -6.92
CA LEU A 58 0.65 -6.73 -5.64
C LEU A 58 2.16 -6.59 -5.41
N THR A 59 2.96 -7.56 -5.85
CA THR A 59 4.42 -7.49 -5.80
C THR A 59 4.94 -6.33 -6.64
N LYS A 60 4.47 -6.19 -7.88
CA LYS A 60 4.86 -5.09 -8.78
C LYS A 60 4.39 -3.73 -8.25
N VAL A 61 3.13 -3.61 -7.85
CA VAL A 61 2.55 -2.36 -7.33
C VAL A 61 3.29 -1.90 -6.08
N THR A 62 3.53 -2.81 -5.12
CA THR A 62 4.25 -2.48 -3.88
C THR A 62 5.71 -2.13 -4.17
N GLY A 63 6.39 -2.88 -5.05
CA GLY A 63 7.76 -2.56 -5.46
C GLY A 63 7.87 -1.17 -6.12
N ASN A 64 6.93 -0.82 -6.99
CA ASN A 64 6.89 0.49 -7.63
C ASN A 64 6.58 1.60 -6.61
N SER A 65 5.69 1.35 -5.66
CA SER A 65 5.38 2.25 -4.56
C SER A 65 6.61 2.59 -3.71
N VAL A 66 7.43 1.58 -3.41
CA VAL A 66 8.71 1.75 -2.69
C VAL A 66 9.66 2.66 -3.47
N VAL A 67 9.84 2.43 -4.77
CA VAL A 67 10.69 3.30 -5.60
C VAL A 67 10.15 4.74 -5.64
N ALA A 68 8.84 4.89 -5.79
CA ALA A 68 8.19 6.20 -5.88
C ALA A 68 8.25 6.99 -4.57
N TYR A 69 8.23 6.33 -3.41
CA TYR A 69 8.32 7.01 -2.11
C TYR A 69 9.56 7.90 -2.01
N ALA A 70 10.73 7.41 -2.44
CA ALA A 70 11.97 8.20 -2.40
C ALA A 70 12.01 9.37 -3.41
N GLN A 71 11.14 9.36 -4.42
CA GLN A 71 11.17 10.32 -5.53
C GLN A 71 10.11 11.42 -5.39
N ASN A 72 9.11 11.21 -4.53
CA ASN A 72 7.93 12.05 -4.44
C ASN A 72 7.73 12.60 -3.03
N GLU A 73 6.96 13.68 -2.93
CA GLU A 73 6.53 14.22 -1.64
C GLU A 73 5.58 13.22 -0.96
N ARG A 74 5.86 12.81 0.28
CA ARG A 74 5.07 11.81 1.02
C ARG A 74 3.57 12.11 1.00
N THR A 75 3.17 13.37 1.21
CA THR A 75 1.76 13.81 1.21
C THR A 75 1.05 13.64 -0.14
N LYS A 76 1.78 13.62 -1.26
CA LYS A 76 1.23 13.33 -2.59
C LYS A 76 1.24 11.83 -2.85
N TRP A 77 2.38 11.20 -2.58
CA TRP A 77 2.57 9.77 -2.75
C TRP A 77 1.48 8.95 -2.03
N VAL A 78 1.12 9.27 -0.77
CA VAL A 78 0.08 8.52 -0.03
C VAL A 78 -1.30 8.47 -0.71
N LEU A 79 -1.57 9.37 -1.67
CA LEU A 79 -2.85 9.43 -2.41
C LEU A 79 -2.80 8.73 -3.78
N GLU A 80 -1.61 8.38 -4.26
CA GLU A 80 -1.38 7.84 -5.60
C GLU A 80 -1.31 6.31 -5.62
N TRP A 81 -1.10 5.68 -4.46
CA TRP A 81 -0.84 4.25 -4.35
C TRP A 81 -1.93 3.52 -3.57
N PRO A 82 -2.12 2.22 -3.84
CA PRO A 82 -3.06 1.41 -3.09
C PRO A 82 -2.77 1.41 -1.59
N GLY A 83 -3.81 1.42 -0.75
CA GLY A 83 -3.68 1.64 0.69
C GLY A 83 -2.77 0.62 1.38
N GLN A 84 -2.84 -0.65 1.00
CA GLN A 84 -1.93 -1.68 1.51
C GLN A 84 -0.48 -1.48 1.04
N ALA A 85 -0.28 -1.03 -0.21
CA ALA A 85 1.05 -0.73 -0.73
C ALA A 85 1.66 0.50 -0.03
N VAL A 86 0.84 1.52 0.27
CA VAL A 86 1.21 2.69 1.08
C VAL A 86 1.67 2.25 2.45
N ILE A 87 0.85 1.48 3.18
CA ILE A 87 1.19 1.03 4.55
C ILE A 87 2.46 0.15 4.55
N ALA A 88 2.60 -0.76 3.60
CA ALA A 88 3.78 -1.62 3.50
C ALA A 88 5.05 -0.81 3.21
N THR A 89 4.98 0.11 2.25
CA THR A 89 6.11 0.97 1.88
C THR A 89 6.52 1.87 3.05
N ASP A 90 5.54 2.45 3.74
CA ASP A 90 5.79 3.32 4.89
C ASP A 90 6.55 2.59 6.01
N ASN A 91 6.13 1.36 6.34
CA ASN A 91 6.83 0.54 7.34
C ASN A 91 8.24 0.13 6.90
N ILE A 92 8.47 -0.09 5.60
CA ILE A 92 9.81 -0.35 5.05
C ILE A 92 10.73 0.86 5.30
N TYR A 93 10.28 2.05 4.93
CA TYR A 93 11.06 3.28 5.10
C TYR A 93 11.24 3.63 6.57
N TRP A 94 10.19 3.55 7.37
CA TRP A 94 10.29 3.81 8.81
C TRP A 94 11.32 2.89 9.47
N THR A 95 11.26 1.58 9.21
CA THR A 95 12.20 0.61 9.78
C THR A 95 13.65 0.92 9.37
N LYS A 96 13.86 1.24 8.09
CA LYS A 96 15.17 1.61 7.56
C LYS A 96 15.71 2.89 8.21
N GLU A 97 14.91 3.95 8.22
CA GLU A 97 15.31 5.27 8.71
C GLU A 97 15.55 5.26 10.23
N VAL A 98 14.77 4.48 11.00
CA VAL A 98 15.05 4.20 12.42
C VAL A 98 16.43 3.56 12.57
N ALA A 99 16.69 2.45 11.87
CA ALA A 99 17.94 1.70 12.00
C ALA A 99 19.16 2.58 11.66
N GLU A 100 19.10 3.31 10.55
CA GLU A 100 20.14 4.25 10.14
C GLU A 100 20.35 5.37 11.17
N SER A 101 19.26 5.93 11.71
CA SER A 101 19.35 6.99 12.72
C SER A 101 19.98 6.53 14.04
N ILE A 102 19.77 5.27 14.43
CA ILE A 102 20.41 4.65 15.59
C ILE A 102 21.90 4.48 15.33
N GLU A 103 22.27 3.93 14.17
CA GLU A 103 23.67 3.66 13.80
C GLU A 103 24.52 4.95 13.81
N ILE A 104 23.96 6.06 13.33
CA ILE A 104 24.66 7.36 13.29
C ILE A 104 24.43 8.24 14.54
N GLY A 105 23.68 7.75 15.54
CA GLY A 105 23.40 8.48 16.79
C GLY A 105 22.41 9.66 16.67
N LYS A 106 21.66 9.75 15.57
CA LYS A 106 20.75 10.87 15.24
C LYS A 106 19.25 10.57 15.38
N ILE A 107 18.88 9.61 16.24
CA ILE A 107 17.47 9.28 16.51
C ILE A 107 16.61 10.50 16.95
N ASP A 108 17.18 11.52 17.61
CA ASP A 108 16.47 12.77 17.95
C ASP A 108 16.08 13.60 16.71
N ASP A 109 16.93 13.60 15.68
CA ASP A 109 16.64 14.29 14.43
C ASP A 109 15.58 13.52 13.64
N TYR A 110 15.66 12.19 13.67
CA TYR A 110 14.64 11.34 13.07
C TYR A 110 13.28 11.48 13.77
N TYR A 111 13.24 11.60 15.10
CA TYR A 111 12.02 11.92 15.84
C TYR A 111 11.35 13.21 15.33
N LYS A 112 12.12 14.28 15.12
CA LYS A 112 11.61 15.55 14.56
C LYS A 112 11.04 15.34 13.16
N GLN A 113 11.68 14.50 12.34
CA GLN A 113 11.19 14.13 11.02
C GLN A 113 9.84 13.38 11.11
N CYS A 114 9.70 12.38 11.99
CA CYS A 114 8.43 11.69 12.20
C CYS A 114 7.30 12.65 12.62
N VAL A 115 7.60 13.61 13.51
CA VAL A 115 6.63 14.63 13.94
C VAL A 115 6.21 15.52 12.75
N ALA A 116 7.16 15.95 11.92
CA ALA A 116 6.86 16.76 10.75
C ALA A 116 6.03 15.99 9.70
N GLN A 117 6.39 14.75 9.41
CA GLN A 117 5.68 13.87 8.48
C GLN A 117 4.24 13.59 8.95
N LEU A 118 4.05 13.26 10.23
CA LEU A 118 2.72 13.07 10.83
C LEU A 118 1.88 14.36 10.74
N GLY A 119 2.49 15.52 11.02
CA GLY A 119 1.82 16.81 10.87
C GLY A 119 1.33 17.07 9.44
N GLY A 120 2.13 16.69 8.44
CA GLY A 120 1.75 16.73 7.03
C GLY A 120 0.51 15.87 6.73
N LEU A 121 0.49 14.63 7.20
CA LEU A 121 -0.67 13.74 7.01
C LEU A 121 -1.93 14.23 7.73
N VAL A 122 -1.79 14.74 8.96
CA VAL A 122 -2.92 15.29 9.72
C VAL A 122 -3.53 16.48 8.98
N ASN A 123 -2.70 17.35 8.39
CA ASN A 123 -3.20 18.45 7.58
C ASN A 123 -3.90 17.96 6.32
N LEU A 124 -3.38 16.91 5.68
CA LEU A 124 -4.02 16.29 4.52
C LEU A 124 -5.40 15.70 4.86
N VAL A 125 -5.54 15.03 6.01
CA VAL A 125 -6.81 14.47 6.50
C VAL A 125 -7.87 15.55 6.76
N ARG A 126 -7.45 16.75 7.16
CA ARG A 126 -8.35 17.90 7.38
C ARG A 126 -8.86 18.52 6.08
N GLY A 127 -8.22 18.23 4.95
CA GLY A 127 -8.66 18.68 3.63
C GLY A 127 -9.75 17.79 3.02
N ASP A 128 -10.05 18.09 1.75
CA ASP A 128 -10.96 17.30 0.93
C ASP A 128 -10.26 16.04 0.42
N LEU A 129 -10.87 14.89 0.71
CA LEU A 129 -10.37 13.58 0.35
C LEU A 129 -11.51 12.71 -0.14
N SER A 130 -11.19 11.82 -1.09
CA SER A 130 -12.09 10.72 -1.44
C SER A 130 -12.34 9.83 -0.21
N LYS A 131 -13.45 9.09 -0.22
CA LYS A 131 -13.76 8.14 0.86
C LYS A 131 -12.61 7.15 1.06
N LEU A 132 -12.07 6.62 -0.04
CA LEU A 132 -10.93 5.69 -0.02
C LEU A 132 -9.66 6.34 0.53
N GLY A 133 -9.31 7.53 0.04
CA GLY A 133 -8.14 8.26 0.53
C GLY A 133 -8.22 8.57 2.02
N ARG A 134 -9.42 8.91 2.52
CA ARG A 134 -9.66 9.14 3.95
C ARG A 134 -9.50 7.86 4.79
N GLN A 135 -9.92 6.70 4.29
CA GLN A 135 -9.73 5.42 4.96
C GLN A 135 -8.25 5.04 5.04
N THR A 136 -7.52 5.13 3.92
CA THR A 136 -6.08 4.86 3.86
C THR A 136 -5.31 5.77 4.81
N LEU A 137 -5.56 7.09 4.76
CA LEU A 137 -4.90 8.05 5.65
C LEU A 137 -5.25 7.87 7.12
N GLY A 138 -6.50 7.49 7.44
CA GLY A 138 -6.88 7.20 8.82
C GLY A 138 -6.09 6.03 9.44
N ALA A 139 -5.90 4.96 8.65
CA ALA A 139 -5.06 3.84 9.05
C ALA A 139 -3.59 4.26 9.17
N LEU A 140 -3.06 4.97 8.16
CA LEU A 140 -1.66 5.41 8.14
C LEU A 140 -1.34 6.37 9.30
N VAL A 141 -2.21 7.32 9.62
CA VAL A 141 -2.03 8.25 10.76
C VAL A 141 -1.96 7.49 12.08
N THR A 142 -2.77 6.44 12.24
CA THR A 142 -2.75 5.60 13.46
C THR A 142 -1.41 4.90 13.60
N ILE A 143 -0.88 4.37 12.50
CA ILE A 143 0.44 3.72 12.45
C ILE A 143 1.56 4.74 12.72
N ASP A 144 1.53 5.91 12.07
CA ASP A 144 2.52 6.98 12.25
C ASP A 144 2.60 7.49 13.69
N VAL A 145 1.45 7.61 14.37
CA VAL A 145 1.43 7.99 15.80
C VAL A 145 2.20 6.97 16.63
N HIS A 146 1.91 5.67 16.44
CA HIS A 146 2.63 4.60 17.12
C HIS A 146 4.13 4.60 16.80
N ASN A 147 4.47 4.67 15.50
CA ASN A 147 5.84 4.69 15.00
C ASN A 147 6.64 5.86 15.58
N ARG A 148 6.04 7.05 15.64
CA ARG A 148 6.63 8.24 16.27
C ARG A 148 6.83 8.03 17.77
N ASP A 149 5.85 7.47 18.48
CA ASP A 149 5.94 7.22 19.92
C ASP A 149 7.04 6.20 20.27
N VAL A 150 7.23 5.18 19.42
CA VAL A 150 8.36 4.23 19.54
C VAL A 150 9.69 4.96 19.37
N VAL A 151 9.83 5.81 18.35
CA VAL A 151 11.05 6.62 18.12
C VAL A 151 11.32 7.56 19.30
N ALA A 152 10.27 8.18 19.86
CA ALA A 152 10.39 9.02 21.06
C ALA A 152 10.95 8.23 22.26
N SER A 153 10.46 7.01 22.45
CA SER A 153 10.90 6.12 23.53
C SER A 153 12.37 5.71 23.34
N LEU A 154 12.79 5.43 22.11
CA LEU A 154 14.18 5.12 21.77
C LEU A 154 15.11 6.32 21.99
N ALA A 155 14.67 7.53 21.61
CA ALA A 155 15.45 8.75 21.83
C ALA A 155 15.61 9.08 23.32
N ALA A 156 14.60 8.81 24.14
CA ALA A 156 14.66 9.02 25.59
C ALA A 156 15.53 7.98 26.33
N ALA A 157 15.74 6.80 25.74
CA ALA A 157 16.53 5.71 26.31
C ALA A 157 18.04 5.79 26.00
N LYS A 158 18.50 6.91 25.44
CA LYS A 158 19.91 7.19 25.14
C LYS A 158 20.80 7.20 26.39
#